data_AF-A0A158CS15-F1
#
_entry.id   AF-A0A158CS15-F1
#
_cell.length_a   1.000
_cell.length_b   1.000
_cell.length_c   1.000
_cell.angle_alpha   90.00
_cell.angle_beta   90.00
_cell.angle_gamma   90.00
#
_symmetry.space_group_name_H-M   'P 1'
#
loop_
_entity.id
_entity.type
_entity.pdbx_description
1 polymer ?
#
loop_
_entity_poly.entity_id
_entity_poly.type
_entity_poly.pdbx_seq_one_letter_code
_entity_poly.pdbx_strand_id
1 'polypeptide(L)'
;MSLIGDPRLERLTAIFRNNVLPLLQEYFFEDWQHIRWVLNDHRKAYDYQIVQECTADLDQLFGVDIGARQDALEYRINADALERAQAYWEIGGNGGDNPNDAGRVRREVEYSGRVIRQLTSGTIEVLKDGQLQKNAMSQLRELAGSLGVSIENNGETRHNTRQLGKKVIDAITEQQ
;
A
#
# COMPACT_ATOMS: atom_id res chain seq x y z
N MET A 1 20.84 -22.06 9.13
CA MET A 1 19.54 -22.42 9.76
C MET A 1 18.41 -21.81 8.94
N SER A 2 17.49 -22.66 8.47
CA SER A 2 16.45 -22.34 7.47
C SER A 2 15.09 -22.04 8.12
N LEU A 3 14.27 -21.20 7.48
CA LEU A 3 12.86 -20.97 7.85
C LEU A 3 11.98 -22.21 7.65
N ILE A 4 12.43 -23.20 6.89
CA ILE A 4 11.68 -24.45 6.63
C ILE A 4 11.39 -25.22 7.93
N GLY A 5 12.31 -25.19 8.89
CA GLY A 5 12.14 -25.89 10.18
C GLY A 5 11.66 -25.02 11.33
N ASP A 6 11.64 -23.69 11.14
CA ASP A 6 11.29 -22.71 12.17
C ASP A 6 10.67 -21.46 11.54
N PRO A 7 9.38 -21.50 11.14
CA PRO A 7 8.70 -20.42 10.43
C PRO A 7 8.19 -19.33 11.39
N ARG A 8 8.99 -18.95 12.39
CA ARG A 8 8.66 -17.89 13.35
C ARG A 8 9.08 -16.52 12.84
N LEU A 9 8.31 -15.49 13.21
CA LEU A 9 8.59 -14.12 12.81
C LEU A 9 9.94 -13.65 13.36
N GLU A 10 10.26 -13.98 14.61
CA GLU A 10 11.53 -13.63 15.25
C GLU A 10 12.72 -14.23 14.48
N ARG A 11 12.54 -15.43 13.92
CA ARG A 11 13.55 -16.09 13.09
C ARG A 11 13.74 -15.35 11.77
N LEU A 12 12.64 -14.94 11.11
CA LEU A 12 12.68 -14.13 9.90
C LEU A 12 13.34 -12.77 10.15
N THR A 13 12.99 -12.09 11.24
CA THR A 13 13.62 -10.86 11.72
C THR A 13 15.12 -11.03 11.86
N ALA A 14 15.58 -12.08 12.55
CA ALA A 14 16.99 -12.36 12.72
C ALA A 14 17.72 -12.64 11.39
N ILE A 15 17.07 -13.31 10.44
CA ILE A 15 17.64 -13.55 9.11
C ILE A 15 17.80 -12.23 8.35
N PHE A 16 16.79 -11.36 8.38
CA PHE A 16 16.86 -10.06 7.73
C PHE A 16 17.94 -9.17 8.34
N ARG A 17 17.96 -9.03 9.68
CA ARG A 17 18.93 -8.18 10.40
C ARG A 17 20.38 -8.61 10.16
N ASN A 18 20.65 -9.92 10.19
CA ASN A 18 22.04 -10.42 10.20
C ASN A 18 22.55 -10.90 8.84
N ASN A 19 21.68 -11.08 7.83
CA ASN A 19 22.09 -11.62 6.53
C ASN A 19 21.55 -10.77 5.38
N VAL A 20 20.22 -10.65 5.26
CA VAL A 20 19.62 -10.02 4.05
C VAL A 20 19.99 -8.55 3.96
N LEU A 21 19.81 -7.76 5.03
CA LEU A 21 20.13 -6.33 5.00
C LEU A 21 21.63 -6.07 4.81
N PRO A 22 22.56 -6.72 5.55
CA PRO A 22 23.99 -6.58 5.28
C PRO A 22 24.40 -6.95 3.86
N LEU A 23 23.86 -8.04 3.30
CA LEU A 23 24.17 -8.45 1.92
C LEU A 23 23.63 -7.45 0.89
N LEU A 24 22.45 -6.87 1.12
CA LEU A 24 21.91 -5.82 0.26
C LEU A 24 22.78 -4.56 0.33
N GLN A 25 23.23 -4.16 1.52
CA GLN A 25 24.16 -3.03 1.69
C GLN A 25 25.45 -3.24 0.90
N GLU A 26 26.05 -4.42 1.00
CA GLU A 26 27.27 -4.75 0.26
C GLU A 26 27.03 -4.79 -1.26
N TYR A 27 25.95 -5.42 -1.70
CA TYR A 27 25.63 -5.56 -3.13
C TYR A 27 25.31 -4.23 -3.81
N PHE A 28 24.61 -3.33 -3.11
CA PHE A 28 24.22 -2.01 -3.62
C PHE A 28 25.21 -0.91 -3.23
N PHE A 29 26.36 -1.23 -2.63
CA PHE A 29 27.35 -0.24 -2.18
C PHE A 29 26.74 0.88 -1.33
N GLU A 30 25.88 0.50 -0.37
CA GLU A 30 25.12 1.41 0.50
C GLU A 30 24.15 2.36 -0.25
N ASP A 31 23.76 2.04 -1.48
CA ASP A 31 22.69 2.74 -2.18
C ASP A 31 21.31 2.35 -1.60
N TRP A 32 20.94 3.07 -0.53
CA TRP A 32 19.71 2.85 0.22
C TRP A 32 18.43 3.11 -0.59
N GLN A 33 18.49 3.97 -1.61
CA GLN A 33 17.35 4.22 -2.49
C GLN A 33 17.03 2.97 -3.30
N HIS A 34 18.04 2.33 -3.89
CA HIS A 34 17.86 1.07 -4.61
C HIS A 34 17.43 -0.07 -3.69
N ILE A 35 17.99 -0.15 -2.48
CA ILE A 35 17.55 -1.12 -1.45
C ILE A 35 16.05 -0.95 -1.15
N ARG A 36 15.55 0.29 -1.01
CA ARG A 36 14.13 0.58 -0.81
C ARG A 36 13.25 0.13 -1.98
N TRP A 37 13.77 0.17 -3.21
CA TRP A 37 13.03 -0.36 -4.36
C TRP A 37 12.94 -1.88 -4.32
N VAL A 38 14.05 -2.56 -4.03
CA VAL A 38 14.10 -4.03 -3.88
C VAL A 38 13.16 -4.52 -2.77
N LEU A 39 13.13 -3.81 -1.64
CA LEU A 39 12.25 -4.12 -0.51
C LEU A 39 10.81 -3.61 -0.70
N ASN A 40 10.52 -2.93 -1.81
CA ASN A 40 9.24 -2.30 -2.10
C ASN A 40 8.80 -1.25 -1.06
N ASP A 41 9.72 -0.69 -0.27
CA ASP A 41 9.42 0.20 0.87
C ASP A 41 8.77 1.52 0.44
N HIS A 42 9.14 2.07 -0.73
CA HIS A 42 8.54 3.27 -1.30
C HIS A 42 7.02 3.18 -1.54
N ARG A 43 6.43 1.97 -1.51
CA ARG A 43 4.99 1.72 -1.69
C ARG A 43 4.28 1.32 -0.40
N LYS A 44 5.01 1.14 0.70
CA LYS A 44 4.46 0.76 2.01
C LYS A 44 4.08 1.99 2.82
N ALA A 45 3.13 1.81 3.73
CA ALA A 45 2.91 2.80 4.79
C ALA A 45 4.19 2.99 5.61
N TYR A 46 4.43 4.21 6.11
CA TYR A 46 5.69 4.59 6.77
C TYR A 46 6.13 3.62 7.88
N ASP A 47 5.18 3.15 8.70
CA ASP A 47 5.42 2.20 9.81
C ASP A 47 5.85 0.80 9.36
N TYR A 48 5.61 0.43 8.10
CA TYR A 48 5.96 -0.86 7.52
C TYR A 48 7.18 -0.80 6.59
N GLN A 49 7.74 0.39 6.37
CA GLN A 49 9.00 0.55 5.62
C GLN A 49 10.15 0.00 6.45
N ILE A 50 10.91 -0.96 5.91
CA ILE A 50 12.09 -1.51 6.56
C ILE A 50 13.23 -0.48 6.51
N VAL A 51 13.39 0.22 5.39
CA VAL A 51 14.28 1.36 5.21
C VAL A 51 13.45 2.62 4.99
N GLN A 52 13.55 3.56 5.93
CA GLN A 52 12.85 4.83 5.91
C GLN A 52 13.76 5.95 5.40
N GLU A 53 13.18 6.81 4.58
CA GLU A 53 13.78 8.07 4.17
C GLU A 53 13.45 9.14 5.22
N CYS A 54 14.47 9.88 5.64
CA CYS A 54 14.42 10.94 6.63
C CYS A 54 15.06 12.19 6.02
N THR A 55 14.51 13.36 6.33
CA THR A 55 15.16 14.62 5.99
C THR A 55 16.20 14.93 7.06
N ALA A 56 17.46 15.05 6.67
CA ALA A 56 18.49 15.54 7.57
C ALA A 56 18.27 17.03 7.86
N ASP A 57 18.32 17.42 9.13
CA ASP A 57 18.40 18.82 9.52
C ASP A 57 19.86 19.29 9.35
N LEU A 58 20.20 19.66 8.12
CA LEU A 58 21.54 20.15 7.78
C LEU A 58 21.87 21.46 8.49
N ASP A 59 20.86 22.28 8.81
CA ASP A 59 21.06 23.53 9.54
C ASP A 59 21.54 23.26 10.96
N GLN A 60 21.01 22.20 11.60
CA GLN A 60 21.50 21.74 12.90
C GLN A 60 22.92 21.16 12.83
N LEU A 61 23.27 20.45 11.75
CA LEU A 61 24.54 19.72 11.66
C LEU A 61 25.73 20.61 11.21
N PHE A 62 25.47 21.53 10.29
CA PHE A 62 26.49 22.30 9.56
C PHE A 62 26.39 23.82 9.78
N GLY A 63 25.27 24.31 10.32
CA GLY A 63 24.99 25.73 10.50
C GLY A 63 24.50 26.41 9.22
N VAL A 64 23.64 27.42 9.40
CA VAL A 64 22.91 28.14 8.32
C VAL A 64 23.81 28.80 7.26
N ASP A 65 25.09 29.06 7.59
CA ASP A 65 26.04 29.74 6.70
C ASP A 65 26.63 28.86 5.60
N ILE A 66 26.49 27.54 5.72
CA ILE A 66 26.87 26.62 4.66
C ILE A 66 25.65 26.50 3.75
N GLY A 67 25.62 27.26 2.65
CA GLY A 67 24.54 27.29 1.66
C GLY A 67 24.26 25.96 0.92
N ALA A 68 24.44 24.82 1.59
CA ALA A 68 24.06 23.49 1.17
C ALA A 68 22.53 23.35 1.22
N ARG A 69 21.84 24.07 0.34
CA ARG A 69 20.43 23.85 0.08
C ARG A 69 20.28 22.66 -0.87
N GLN A 70 20.47 21.47 -0.32
CA GLN A 70 19.97 20.22 -0.85
C GLN A 70 19.48 19.43 0.35
N ASP A 71 18.18 19.13 0.42
CA ASP A 71 17.62 18.25 1.45
C ASP A 71 18.42 16.93 1.42
N ALA A 72 19.39 16.78 2.33
CA ALA A 72 20.16 15.54 2.37
C ALA A 72 19.20 14.45 2.84
N LEU A 73 18.88 13.55 1.92
CA LEU A 73 18.08 12.38 2.22
C LEU A 73 18.96 11.43 3.05
N GLU A 74 18.60 11.29 4.31
CA GLU A 74 19.15 10.26 5.17
C GLU A 74 18.26 9.01 5.12
N TYR A 75 18.88 7.85 5.26
CA TYR A 75 18.17 6.59 5.32
C TYR A 75 18.46 5.90 6.64
N ARG A 76 17.42 5.35 7.26
CA ARG A 76 17.53 4.59 8.50
C ARG A 76 16.79 3.27 8.40
N ILE A 77 17.32 2.25 9.07
CA ILE A 77 16.61 0.99 9.27
C ILE A 77 15.57 1.18 10.38
N ASN A 78 14.31 0.90 10.06
CA ASN A 78 13.22 0.85 11.03
C ASN A 78 13.18 -0.54 11.69
N ALA A 79 13.73 -0.65 12.89
CA ALA A 79 13.77 -1.91 13.63
C ALA A 79 12.38 -2.47 13.95
N ASP A 80 11.39 -1.58 14.17
CA ASP A 80 10.01 -1.96 14.51
C ASP A 80 9.30 -2.57 13.30
N ALA A 81 9.59 -2.10 12.08
CA ALA A 81 9.02 -2.70 10.87
C ALA A 81 9.45 -4.17 10.70
N LEU A 82 10.67 -4.52 11.11
CA LEU A 82 11.16 -5.90 11.07
C LEU A 82 10.44 -6.83 12.05
N GLU A 83 9.69 -6.29 13.00
CA GLU A 83 8.87 -7.05 13.95
C GLU A 83 7.41 -7.15 13.49
N ARG A 84 7.09 -6.60 12.32
CA ARG A 84 5.75 -6.60 11.73
C ARG A 84 5.72 -7.53 10.53
N ALA A 85 4.94 -8.61 10.62
CA ALA A 85 4.74 -9.55 9.50
C ALA A 85 4.33 -8.82 8.19
N GLN A 86 3.57 -7.73 8.31
CA GLN A 86 3.14 -6.90 7.18
C GLN A 86 4.31 -6.32 6.37
N ALA A 87 5.40 -5.90 7.02
CA ALA A 87 6.56 -5.33 6.35
C ALA A 87 7.20 -6.31 5.36
N TYR A 88 7.14 -7.62 5.67
CA TYR A 88 7.60 -8.71 4.80
C TYR A 88 6.60 -9.07 3.72
N TRP A 89 5.32 -9.16 4.07
CA TRP A 89 4.25 -9.48 3.13
C TRP A 89 4.14 -8.47 1.98
N GLU A 90 4.30 -7.19 2.29
CA GLU A 90 4.23 -6.10 1.30
C GLU A 90 5.46 -6.01 0.39
N ILE A 91 6.56 -6.72 0.69
CA ILE A 91 7.68 -6.90 -0.26
C ILE A 91 7.16 -7.56 -1.55
N GLY A 92 6.23 -8.51 -1.43
CA GLY A 92 5.60 -9.19 -2.56
C GLY A 92 4.64 -8.32 -3.39
N GLY A 93 4.53 -7.01 -3.11
CA GLY A 93 3.66 -6.10 -3.84
C GLY A 93 2.21 -6.06 -3.34
N ASN A 94 1.89 -6.75 -2.24
CA ASN A 94 0.56 -6.76 -1.60
C ASN A 94 0.27 -5.50 -0.77
N GLY A 95 0.96 -4.39 -1.07
CA GLY A 95 0.89 -3.13 -0.34
C GLY A 95 -0.54 -2.62 -0.24
N GLY A 96 -1.07 -2.54 0.98
CA GLY A 96 -2.46 -2.16 1.25
C GLY A 96 -3.44 -3.30 1.46
N ASP A 97 -3.00 -4.57 1.48
CA ASP A 97 -3.81 -5.76 1.81
C ASP A 97 -3.20 -6.48 3.02
N ASN A 98 -3.46 -6.00 4.25
CA ASN A 98 -3.17 -6.79 5.44
C ASN A 98 -4.19 -7.94 5.53
N PRO A 99 -3.79 -9.22 5.65
CA PRO A 99 -4.73 -10.33 5.79
C PRO A 99 -5.64 -10.22 7.04
N ASN A 100 -5.18 -9.53 8.09
CA ASN A 100 -5.99 -9.21 9.27
C ASN A 100 -6.86 -7.95 9.11
N ASP A 101 -6.64 -7.14 8.06
CA ASP A 101 -7.37 -5.90 7.78
C ASP A 101 -8.22 -6.00 6.49
N ALA A 102 -8.28 -7.19 5.88
CA ALA A 102 -8.96 -7.47 4.61
C ALA A 102 -10.45 -7.06 4.61
N GLY A 103 -11.07 -7.04 5.80
CA GLY A 103 -12.45 -6.63 6.06
C GLY A 103 -12.64 -5.15 6.38
N ARG A 104 -11.58 -4.37 6.60
CA ARG A 104 -11.70 -2.94 6.94
C ARG A 104 -12.04 -2.12 5.71
N VAL A 105 -12.89 -1.12 5.88
CA VAL A 105 -13.27 -0.19 4.82
C VAL A 105 -12.12 0.78 4.56
N ARG A 106 -11.56 0.75 3.35
CA ARG A 106 -10.52 1.65 2.86
C ARG A 106 -11.11 2.94 2.29
N ARG A 107 -12.20 2.83 1.54
CA ARG A 107 -12.96 3.97 0.97
C ARG A 107 -14.45 3.69 1.06
N GLU A 108 -15.23 4.71 1.37
CA GLU A 108 -16.69 4.66 1.42
C GLU A 108 -17.24 5.90 0.74
N VAL A 109 -18.22 5.72 -0.13
CA VAL A 109 -18.98 6.80 -0.76
C VAL A 109 -20.46 6.47 -0.75
N GLU A 110 -21.29 7.50 -0.65
CA GLU A 110 -22.74 7.37 -0.76
C GLU A 110 -23.22 8.06 -2.04
N TYR A 111 -24.02 7.35 -2.84
CA TYR A 111 -24.61 7.90 -4.06
C TYR A 111 -25.94 7.22 -4.36
N SER A 112 -26.96 8.01 -4.71
CA SER A 112 -28.33 7.54 -5.01
C SER A 112 -28.91 6.57 -3.96
N GLY A 113 -28.69 6.84 -2.67
CA GLY A 113 -29.18 6.02 -1.55
C GLY A 113 -28.48 4.65 -1.42
N ARG A 114 -27.28 4.51 -1.99
CA ARG A 114 -26.44 3.31 -1.90
C ARG A 114 -25.08 3.71 -1.34
N VAL A 115 -24.54 2.88 -0.47
CA VAL A 115 -23.19 3.03 0.07
C VAL A 115 -22.28 2.05 -0.65
N ILE A 116 -21.23 2.54 -1.30
CA ILE A 116 -20.22 1.72 -1.96
C ILE A 116 -18.96 1.76 -1.11
N ARG A 117 -18.54 0.59 -0.65
CA ARG A 117 -17.31 0.40 0.13
C ARG A 117 -16.28 -0.33 -0.69
N GLN A 118 -15.08 0.19 -0.67
CA GLN A 118 -13.89 -0.56 -1.03
C GLN A 118 -13.20 -0.98 0.27
N LEU A 119 -13.09 -2.29 0.48
CA LEU A 119 -12.31 -2.84 1.57
C LEU A 119 -10.81 -2.72 1.26
N THR A 120 -10.00 -2.82 2.31
CA THR A 120 -8.54 -2.87 2.24
C THR A 120 -8.10 -3.90 1.21
N SER A 121 -8.67 -5.12 1.25
CA SER A 121 -8.50 -6.25 0.29
C SER A 121 -8.82 -5.98 -1.19
N GLY A 122 -9.25 -4.77 -1.53
CA GLY A 122 -9.77 -4.41 -2.84
C GLY A 122 -11.17 -4.96 -3.14
N THR A 123 -11.80 -5.67 -2.20
CA THR A 123 -13.18 -6.15 -2.32
C THR A 123 -14.15 -4.98 -2.33
N ILE A 124 -15.16 -5.04 -3.20
CA ILE A 124 -16.19 -4.01 -3.32
C ILE A 124 -17.50 -4.54 -2.75
N GLU A 125 -18.03 -3.80 -1.80
CA GLU A 125 -19.33 -4.02 -1.19
C GLU A 125 -20.28 -2.90 -1.59
N VAL A 126 -21.52 -3.26 -1.90
CA VAL A 126 -22.59 -2.30 -2.17
C VAL A 126 -23.68 -2.54 -1.15
N LEU A 127 -24.01 -1.51 -0.38
CA LEU A 127 -25.08 -1.53 0.60
C LEU A 127 -26.24 -0.66 0.12
N LYS A 128 -27.46 -1.12 0.35
CA LYS A 128 -28.69 -0.35 0.15
C LYS A 128 -29.51 -0.47 1.42
N ASP A 129 -29.94 0.67 1.98
CA ASP A 129 -30.65 0.73 3.26
C ASP A 129 -29.91 -0.02 4.40
N GLY A 130 -28.57 0.06 4.39
CA GLY A 130 -27.70 -0.62 5.36
C GLY A 130 -27.48 -2.12 5.12
N GLN A 131 -28.09 -2.73 4.10
CA GLN A 131 -27.95 -4.16 3.80
C GLN A 131 -27.00 -4.43 2.63
N LEU A 132 -26.06 -5.37 2.82
CA LEU A 132 -25.14 -5.82 1.78
C LEU A 132 -25.87 -6.51 0.63
N GLN A 133 -25.64 -6.03 -0.59
CA GLN A 133 -26.31 -6.50 -1.79
C GLN A 133 -25.53 -7.64 -2.45
N LYS A 134 -26.18 -8.80 -2.64
CA LYS A 134 -25.59 -9.95 -3.35
C LYS A 134 -25.33 -9.67 -4.85
N ASN A 135 -26.04 -8.72 -5.44
CA ASN A 135 -25.95 -8.35 -6.85
C ASN A 135 -25.10 -7.08 -7.08
N ALA A 136 -24.02 -6.90 -6.31
CA ALA A 136 -23.15 -5.72 -6.37
C ALA A 136 -22.77 -5.30 -7.81
N MET A 137 -22.43 -6.24 -8.69
CA MET A 137 -22.07 -5.93 -10.08
C MET A 137 -23.22 -5.27 -10.87
N SER A 138 -24.47 -5.70 -10.65
CA SER A 138 -25.63 -5.10 -11.32
C SER A 138 -25.83 -3.66 -10.85
N GLN A 139 -25.71 -3.42 -9.54
CA GLN A 139 -25.84 -2.10 -8.93
C GLN A 139 -24.74 -1.16 -9.41
N LEU A 140 -23.49 -1.64 -9.50
CA LEU A 140 -22.35 -0.86 -9.99
C LEU A 140 -22.50 -0.47 -11.46
N ARG A 141 -23.09 -1.32 -12.30
CA ARG A 141 -23.36 -0.98 -13.71
C ARG A 141 -24.40 0.12 -13.85
N GLU A 142 -25.44 0.08 -13.03
CA GLU A 142 -26.47 1.14 -13.00
C GLU A 142 -25.85 2.47 -12.56
N LEU A 143 -25.05 2.45 -11.50
CA LEU A 143 -24.30 3.63 -11.03
C LEU A 143 -23.34 4.16 -12.09
N ALA A 144 -22.58 3.27 -12.74
CA ALA A 144 -21.66 3.64 -13.81
C ALA A 144 -22.39 4.30 -14.98
N GLY A 145 -23.57 3.79 -15.37
CA GLY A 145 -24.43 4.40 -16.38
C GLY A 145 -24.88 5.82 -15.99
N SER A 146 -25.24 6.04 -14.72
CA SER A 146 -25.63 7.36 -14.23
C SER A 146 -24.47 8.37 -14.14
N LEU A 147 -23.24 7.88 -13.91
CA LEU A 147 -22.04 8.70 -13.74
C LEU A 147 -21.23 8.87 -15.04
N GLY A 148 -21.65 8.25 -16.15
CA GLY A 148 -20.91 8.26 -17.41
C GLY A 148 -19.62 7.44 -17.38
N VAL A 149 -19.49 6.49 -16.44
CA VAL A 149 -18.31 5.63 -16.29
C VAL A 149 -18.42 4.44 -17.25
N SER A 150 -17.39 4.21 -18.08
CA SER A 150 -17.35 3.05 -18.99
C SER A 150 -17.38 1.72 -18.22
N ILE A 151 -18.20 0.77 -18.69
CA ILE A 151 -18.30 -0.59 -18.17
C ILE A 151 -17.33 -1.58 -18.85
N GLU A 152 -16.59 -1.13 -19.87
CA GLU A 152 -15.67 -1.92 -20.70
C GLU A 152 -14.26 -1.31 -20.74
N ASN A 153 -13.24 -2.18 -20.76
CA ASN A 153 -11.83 -1.86 -20.98
C ASN A 153 -11.59 -1.69 -22.48
N ASN A 154 -11.40 -0.46 -22.98
CA ASN A 154 -10.94 -0.18 -24.35
C ASN A 154 -11.51 -1.10 -25.47
N GLY A 155 -12.76 -1.56 -25.32
CA GLY A 155 -13.42 -2.49 -26.25
C GLY A 155 -13.05 -3.99 -26.16
N GLU A 156 -12.14 -4.41 -25.27
CA GLU A 156 -11.61 -5.79 -25.24
C GLU A 156 -12.25 -6.67 -24.16
N THR A 157 -12.57 -6.14 -22.98
CA THR A 157 -13.14 -6.92 -21.86
C THR A 157 -14.02 -6.09 -20.93
N ARG A 158 -15.05 -6.70 -20.33
CA ARG A 158 -15.88 -6.04 -19.31
C ARG A 158 -15.14 -5.89 -17.99
N HIS A 159 -15.33 -4.77 -17.31
CA HIS A 159 -14.80 -4.60 -15.96
C HIS A 159 -15.38 -5.66 -15.01
N ASN A 160 -14.54 -6.19 -14.13
CA ASN A 160 -15.01 -6.98 -13.00
C ASN A 160 -15.51 -6.07 -11.86
N THR A 161 -16.15 -6.64 -10.83
CA THR A 161 -16.73 -5.89 -9.71
C THR A 161 -15.71 -4.98 -9.01
N ARG A 162 -14.45 -5.41 -8.88
CA ARG A 162 -13.38 -4.62 -8.25
C ARG A 162 -12.98 -3.42 -9.11
N GLN A 163 -12.74 -3.65 -10.39
CA GLN A 163 -12.35 -2.62 -11.35
C GLN A 163 -13.46 -1.58 -11.54
N LEU A 164 -14.70 -2.02 -11.76
CA LEU A 164 -15.84 -1.12 -11.94
C LEU A 164 -16.14 -0.35 -10.65
N GLY A 165 -16.11 -1.03 -9.50
CA GLY A 165 -16.33 -0.39 -8.20
C GLY A 165 -15.31 0.70 -7.89
N LYS A 166 -14.01 0.46 -8.18
CA LYS A 166 -12.98 1.49 -8.04
C LYS A 166 -13.30 2.73 -8.88
N LYS A 167 -13.62 2.55 -10.17
CA LYS A 167 -13.94 3.67 -11.07
C LYS A 167 -15.19 4.44 -10.65
N VAL A 168 -16.22 3.74 -10.17
CA VAL A 168 -17.45 4.36 -9.65
C VAL A 168 -17.15 5.18 -8.40
N ILE A 169 -16.34 4.67 -7.46
CA ILE A 169 -15.91 5.40 -6.26
C ILE A 169 -15.12 6.66 -6.65
N ASP A 170 -14.15 6.51 -7.56
CA ASP A 170 -13.33 7.64 -8.03
C ASP A 170 -14.23 8.72 -8.68
N ALA A 171 -15.17 8.35 -9.54
CA ALA A 171 -16.11 9.28 -10.19
C ALA A 171 -17.08 9.98 -9.22
N ILE A 172 -17.57 9.29 -8.18
CA ILE A 172 -18.42 9.92 -7.14
C ILE A 172 -17.60 10.92 -6.33
N THR A 173 -16.36 10.57 -5.99
CA THR A 173 -15.47 11.45 -5.21
C THR A 173 -15.11 12.72 -5.98
N GLU A 174 -14.98 12.63 -7.31
CA GLU A 174 -14.72 13.79 -8.19
C GLU A 174 -15.93 14.72 -8.36
N GLN A 175 -17.15 14.27 -8.05
CA GLN A 175 -18.39 15.06 -8.16
C GLN A 175 -18.81 15.74 -6.84
N GLN A 176 -18.06 15.52 -5.75
CA GLN A 176 -18.30 16.11 -4.42
C GLN A 176 -17.30 17.23 -4.13
#